data_AF-A0A183U7Z6-F1
#
_entry.id   AF-A0A183U7Z6-F1
#
_cell.length_a   1.000
_cell.length_b   1.000
_cell.length_c   1.000
_cell.angle_alpha   90.00
_cell.angle_beta   90.00
_cell.angle_gamma   90.00
#
_symmetry.space_group_name_H-M   'P 1'
#
loop_
_entity.id
_entity.type
_entity.pdbx_description
1 polymer ?
#
loop_
_entity_poly.entity_id
_entity_poly.type
_entity_poly.pdbx_seq_one_letter_code
_entity_poly.pdbx_strand_id
1 'polypeptide(L)'
;LLSRWLEWSGGDEDKYKEQLYDKGQGCWNGPERSTRVVVECGEETELVDATEPAKCEYRFVLRSPAACPDPATITDVHEEL
;
A
#
# COMPACT_ATOMS: atom_id res chain seq x y z
N LEU A 1 0.35 5.44 18.68
CA LEU A 1 -0.41 5.09 17.45
C LEU A 1 0.37 5.61 16.25
N LEU A 2 0.61 4.78 15.24
CA LEU A 2 1.39 5.17 14.06
C LEU A 2 0.65 6.19 13.20
N SER A 3 -0.62 5.94 12.86
CA SER A 3 -1.42 6.79 11.97
C SER A 3 -2.86 6.25 11.89
N ARG A 4 -3.76 6.95 11.20
CA ARG A 4 -5.15 6.56 10.91
C ARG A 4 -5.39 6.55 9.42
N TRP A 5 -6.23 5.65 8.92
CA TRP A 5 -6.57 5.60 7.50
C TRP A 5 -7.18 6.93 7.04
N LEU A 6 -6.70 7.45 5.91
CA LEU A 6 -7.16 8.69 5.31
C LEU A 6 -7.87 8.42 3.98
N GLU A 7 -7.14 7.86 3.01
CA GLU A 7 -7.65 7.61 1.67
C GLU A 7 -6.83 6.55 0.90
N TRP A 8 -7.32 6.21 -0.28
CA TRP A 8 -6.54 5.49 -1.29
C TRP A 8 -5.76 6.49 -2.13
N SER A 9 -4.47 6.25 -2.31
CA SER A 9 -3.54 7.14 -3.03
C SER A 9 -2.94 6.52 -4.30
N GLY A 10 -3.48 5.38 -4.76
CA GLY A 10 -3.11 4.79 -6.05
C GLY A 10 -3.55 5.66 -7.23
N GLY A 11 -2.89 5.48 -8.39
CA GLY A 11 -3.24 6.19 -9.64
C GLY A 11 -4.56 5.74 -10.26
N ASP A 12 -4.98 6.35 -11.37
CA ASP A 12 -6.29 6.06 -12.01
C ASP A 12 -6.48 4.59 -12.41
N GLU A 13 -5.42 3.95 -12.91
CA GLU A 13 -5.41 2.54 -13.31
C GLU A 13 -5.29 1.56 -12.14
N ASP A 14 -4.81 2.04 -10.98
CA ASP A 14 -4.34 1.21 -9.86
C ASP A 14 -4.73 1.80 -8.50
N LYS A 15 -5.94 2.36 -8.43
CA LYS A 15 -6.44 3.14 -7.29
C LYS A 15 -6.24 2.45 -5.94
N TYR A 16 -6.41 1.14 -5.90
CA TYR A 16 -6.37 0.33 -4.67
C TYR A 16 -5.01 -0.26 -4.34
N LYS A 17 -3.94 0.05 -5.10
CA LYS A 17 -2.60 -0.44 -4.79
C LYS A 17 -1.92 0.32 -3.65
N GLU A 18 -2.49 1.43 -3.21
CA GLU A 18 -1.85 2.24 -2.19
C GLU A 18 -2.82 2.94 -1.25
N GLN A 19 -2.49 2.90 0.04
CA GLN A 19 -3.25 3.53 1.10
C GLN A 19 -2.40 4.57 1.82
N LEU A 20 -3.02 5.70 2.11
CA LEU A 20 -2.44 6.74 2.93
C LEU A 20 -3.04 6.72 4.32
N TYR A 21 -2.16 6.67 5.33
CA TYR A 21 -2.51 6.80 6.73
C TYR A 21 -1.80 8.03 7.30
N ASP A 22 -2.55 8.88 8.01
CA ASP A 22 -2.06 10.16 8.51
C ASP A 22 -2.62 10.46 9.92
N LYS A 23 -2.29 11.62 10.49
CA LYS A 23 -2.78 12.08 11.81
C LYS A 23 -2.44 11.10 12.93
N GLY A 24 -1.23 10.56 12.85
CA GLY A 24 -0.63 9.73 13.88
C GLY A 24 -0.25 10.51 15.13
N GLN A 25 0.30 9.80 16.10
CA GLN A 25 0.80 10.47 17.31
C GLN A 25 1.93 11.45 16.94
N GLY A 26 1.90 12.66 17.53
CA GLY A 26 2.93 13.67 17.36
C GLY A 26 4.34 13.12 17.56
N CYS A 27 5.24 13.48 16.65
CA CYS A 27 6.65 13.12 16.68
C CYS A 27 7.48 14.24 17.33
N TRP A 28 8.50 13.88 18.10
CA TRP A 28 9.40 14.88 18.68
C TRP A 28 10.33 15.45 17.62
N ASN A 29 10.25 16.77 17.39
CA ASN A 29 10.96 17.48 16.31
C ASN A 29 10.73 16.82 14.94
N GLY A 30 9.47 16.52 14.62
CA GLY A 30 9.06 15.93 13.35
C GLY A 30 7.58 16.18 13.07
N PRO A 31 7.09 15.79 11.89
CA PRO A 31 5.67 15.88 11.56
C PRO A 31 4.82 14.93 12.43
N GLU A 32 3.51 15.04 12.34
CA GLU A 32 2.65 13.94 12.82
C GLU A 32 3.04 12.65 12.09
N ARG A 33 3.04 11.52 12.80
CA ARG A 33 3.42 10.26 12.19
C ARG A 33 2.47 9.91 11.04
N SER A 34 3.03 9.51 9.92
CA SER A 34 2.29 9.11 8.72
C SER A 34 2.78 7.74 8.23
N THR A 35 1.93 7.03 7.50
CA THR A 35 2.28 5.71 6.95
C THR A 35 1.69 5.56 5.56
N ARG A 36 2.52 5.13 4.62
CA ARG A 36 2.10 4.72 3.28
C ARG A 36 2.15 3.21 3.19
N VAL A 37 1.02 2.59 2.86
CA VAL A 37 0.93 1.13 2.68
C VAL A 37 0.76 0.85 1.20
N VAL A 38 1.74 0.16 0.63
CA VAL A 38 1.67 -0.37 -0.73
C VAL A 38 1.13 -1.79 -0.65
N VAL A 39 0.10 -2.10 -1.43
CA VAL A 39 -0.50 -3.43 -1.47
C VAL A 39 -0.11 -4.12 -2.78
N GLU A 40 0.64 -5.21 -2.67
CA GLU A 40 1.10 -6.03 -3.78
C GLU A 40 0.30 -7.32 -3.87
N CYS A 41 0.07 -7.81 -5.09
CA CYS A 41 -0.55 -9.12 -5.31
C CYS A 41 0.35 -10.24 -4.74
N GLY A 42 -0.27 -11.19 -4.05
CA GLY A 42 0.36 -12.46 -3.70
C GLY A 42 -0.61 -13.41 -3.02
N GLU A 43 -0.14 -14.60 -2.67
CA GLU A 43 -0.99 -15.71 -2.24
C GLU A 43 -1.60 -15.50 -0.85
N GLU A 44 -0.80 -14.97 0.08
CA GLU A 44 -1.20 -14.76 1.47
C GLU A 44 -1.20 -13.28 1.84
N THR A 45 -1.99 -12.91 2.87
CA THR A 45 -1.95 -11.56 3.43
C THR A 45 -0.84 -11.46 4.45
N GLU A 46 0.26 -10.81 4.08
CA GLU A 46 1.47 -10.69 4.92
C GLU A 46 2.14 -9.32 4.76
N LEU A 47 2.72 -8.82 5.85
CA LEU A 47 3.58 -7.63 5.82
C LEU A 47 4.98 -8.05 5.39
N VAL A 48 5.40 -7.67 4.18
CA VAL A 48 6.67 -8.12 3.59
C VAL A 48 7.81 -7.13 3.78
N ASP A 49 7.51 -5.84 3.94
CA ASP A 49 8.51 -4.81 4.21
C ASP A 49 7.96 -3.74 5.15
N ALA A 50 8.84 -3.23 6.01
CA ALA A 50 8.55 -2.11 6.89
C ALA A 50 9.77 -1.21 7.04
N THR A 51 9.68 0.00 6.49
CA THR A 51 10.78 0.96 6.44
C THR A 51 10.37 2.33 6.98
N GLU A 52 11.35 3.07 7.50
CA GLU A 52 11.20 4.47 7.92
C GLU A 52 12.07 5.34 6.99
N PRO A 53 11.57 5.69 5.77
CA PRO A 53 12.36 6.47 4.80
C PRO A 53 12.76 7.85 5.31
N ALA A 54 11.96 8.43 6.22
CA ALA A 54 12.24 9.69 6.88
C ALA A 54 11.67 9.65 8.30
N LYS A 55 12.16 10.54 9.18
CA LYS A 55 11.73 10.55 10.58
C LYS A 55 10.20 10.64 10.68
N CYS A 56 9.61 9.66 11.35
CA CYS A 56 8.17 9.58 11.59
C CYS A 56 7.29 9.41 10.33
N GLU A 57 7.91 9.09 9.20
CA GLU A 57 7.23 8.67 7.98
C GLU A 57 7.55 7.19 7.75
N TYR A 58 6.52 6.36 7.68
CA TYR A 58 6.66 4.92 7.55
C TYR A 58 6.18 4.47 6.17
N ARG A 59 6.83 3.45 5.62
CA ARG A 59 6.41 2.77 4.41
C ARG A 59 6.30 1.27 4.68
N PHE A 60 5.12 0.73 4.42
CA PHE A 60 4.85 -0.70 4.53
C PHE A 60 4.55 -1.27 3.14
N VAL A 61 5.03 -2.49 2.90
CA VAL A 61 4.59 -3.29 1.76
C VAL A 61 3.79 -4.47 2.31
N LEU A 62 2.52 -4.51 1.95
CA LEU A 62 1.59 -5.57 2.29
C LEU A 62 1.38 -6.42 1.05
N ARG A 63 1.68 -7.71 1.11
CA ARG A 63 1.27 -8.65 0.09
C ARG A 63 -0.12 -9.17 0.44
N SER A 64 -1.02 -9.29 -0.53
CA SER A 64 -2.36 -9.83 -0.30
C SER A 64 -3.01 -10.33 -1.60
N PRO A 65 -3.82 -11.42 -1.56
CA PRO A 65 -4.59 -11.88 -2.72
C PRO A 65 -5.63 -10.85 -3.19
N ALA A 66 -6.04 -9.92 -2.31
CA ALA A 66 -6.98 -8.86 -2.66
C ALA A 66 -6.42 -7.81 -3.63
N ALA A 67 -5.10 -7.73 -3.77
CA ALA A 67 -4.43 -6.84 -4.73
C ALA A 67 -4.13 -7.52 -6.07
N CYS A 68 -4.50 -8.79 -6.23
CA CYS A 68 -4.36 -9.50 -7.49
C CYS A 68 -5.45 -9.10 -8.48
N PRO A 69 -5.15 -9.09 -9.79
CA PRO A 69 -6.15 -8.83 -10.81
C PRO A 69 -7.26 -9.89 -10.74
N ASP A 70 -8.50 -9.46 -10.98
CA ASP A 70 -9.61 -10.39 -11.09
C ASP A 70 -9.38 -11.29 -12.32
N PRO A 71 -9.33 -12.62 -12.16
CA PRO A 71 -9.10 -13.53 -13.28
C PRO A 71 -10.15 -13.36 -14.41
N ALA A 72 -11.36 -12.90 -14.10
CA ALA A 72 -12.39 -12.61 -15.09
C ALA A 72 -12.12 -11.34 -15.92
N THR A 73 -11.22 -10.46 -15.45
CA THR A 73 -10.78 -9.24 -16.16
C THR A 73 -9.49 -9.43 -16.94
N ILE A 74 -8.83 -10.58 -16.78
CA ILE A 74 -7.67 -10.95 -17.60
C ILE A 74 -8.19 -11.32 -18.99
N THR A 75 -8.18 -10.36 -19.91
CA THR A 75 -8.30 -10.69 -21.34
C THR A 75 -6.99 -11.36 -21.75
N ASP A 76 -7.01 -12.69 -21.84
CA ASP A 76 -5.93 -13.50 -22.43
C ASP A 76 -5.55 -12.91 -23.80
N VAL A 77 -4.49 -12.09 -23.85
CA VAL A 77 -3.76 -11.84 -25.09
C VAL A 77 -2.79 -13.00 -25.20
N HIS A 78 -3.32 -14.17 -25.54
CA HIS A 78 -2.48 -15.30 -25.93
C HIS A 78 -1.93 -14.96 -27.32
N GLU A 79 -0.80 -14.24 -27.38
CA GLU A 79 0.03 -14.17 -28.58
C GLU A 79 0.71 -15.54 -28.74
N GLU A 80 0.00 -16.47 -29.36
CA GLU A 80 0.60 -17.66 -29.97
C GLU A 80 1.42 -17.18 -31.19
N LEU A 81 2.75 -17.33 -31.12
CA LEU A 81 3.72 -17.05 -32.19
C LEU A 81 3.93 -18.26 -33.08
#